data_AF-A0AAU9AYA2-F1
#
_entry.id   AF-A0AAU9AYA2-F1
#
_cell.length_a   1.000
_cell.length_b   1.000
_cell.length_c   1.000
_cell.angle_alpha   90.00
_cell.angle_beta   90.00
_cell.angle_gamma   90.00
#
_symmetry.space_group_name_H-M   'P 1'
#
loop_
_entity.id
_entity.type
_entity.pdbx_description
1 polymer ?
#
loop_
_entity_poly.entity_id
_entity_poly.type
_entity_poly.pdbx_seq_one_letter_code
_entity_poly.pdbx_strand_id
1 'polypeptide(L)'
;MNCKSRILGSSLGLLLILAPHADAQKRRAQPPAKDNATHAAAMARSAETCPEHSDARTRPGVAAVPAAALKVLESRGYALCPDTRLDTTTPVVWYGKQGVFAWNPSSAGAIKVLAAQAAAFARSEEFPPGTVVWRANGKLAEGALVPAFRRR
;
A
#
# COMPACT_ATOMS: atom_id res chain seq x y z
N MET A 1 63.93 19.61 55.27
CA MET A 1 65.05 18.65 55.24
C MET A 1 64.49 17.24 55.13
N ASN A 2 65.04 16.44 54.21
CA ASN A 2 65.01 14.98 54.09
C ASN A 2 63.66 14.31 53.72
N CYS A 3 63.49 13.81 52.49
CA CYS A 3 63.99 12.55 51.90
C CYS A 3 63.19 11.29 52.31
N LYS A 4 62.40 10.73 51.39
CA LYS A 4 62.73 9.47 50.66
C LYS A 4 61.62 8.99 49.73
N SER A 5 62.06 8.59 48.53
CA SER A 5 61.32 7.95 47.44
C SER A 5 60.94 6.49 47.69
N ARG A 6 60.19 5.93 46.71
CA ARG A 6 60.04 4.52 46.25
C ARG A 6 58.65 3.92 46.58
N ILE A 7 57.90 3.21 45.72
CA ILE A 7 58.17 2.51 44.45
C ILE A 7 56.83 2.21 43.73
N LEU A 8 56.94 2.04 42.40
CA LEU A 8 56.10 1.44 41.34
C LEU A 8 54.77 0.70 41.62
N GLY A 9 53.86 0.82 40.64
CA GLY A 9 52.82 -0.17 40.27
C GLY A 9 51.76 0.45 39.33
N SER A 10 52.06 0.72 38.05
CA SER A 10 51.70 -0.07 36.87
C SER A 10 50.32 -0.78 36.93
N SER A 11 49.34 -0.27 36.16
CA SER A 11 48.29 -0.98 35.39
C SER A 11 47.30 0.08 34.85
N LEU A 12 47.24 0.34 33.53
CA LEU A 12 46.24 -0.22 32.60
C LEU A 12 44.83 -0.38 33.24
N GLY A 13 43.74 0.17 32.74
CA GLY A 13 43.52 0.75 31.43
C GLY A 13 42.18 1.51 31.34
N LEU A 14 42.15 2.31 30.29
CA LEU A 14 41.05 3.09 29.74
C LEU A 14 40.11 2.17 28.93
N LEU A 15 38.78 2.25 29.12
CA LEU A 15 37.74 2.02 28.08
C LEU A 15 36.35 2.19 28.72
N LEU A 16 35.69 3.35 28.60
CA LEU A 16 34.76 3.76 27.52
C LEU A 16 33.66 2.73 27.20
N ILE A 17 32.50 2.97 27.82
CA ILE A 17 31.11 2.97 27.31
C ILE A 17 30.81 2.04 26.12
N LEU A 18 29.78 1.20 26.24
CA LEU A 18 28.69 1.04 25.25
C LEU A 18 27.57 0.14 25.81
N ALA A 19 26.41 0.75 26.04
CA ALA A 19 25.16 0.06 26.31
C ALA A 19 24.67 -0.67 25.04
N PRO A 20 24.14 -1.91 25.12
CA PRO A 20 23.57 -2.58 23.96
C PRO A 20 22.13 -2.11 23.69
N HIS A 21 21.99 -1.35 22.61
CA HIS A 21 21.00 -1.57 21.52
C HIS A 21 19.50 -1.37 21.82
N ALA A 22 19.06 -0.11 21.82
CA ALA A 22 17.66 0.25 21.53
C ALA A 22 17.28 0.10 20.03
N ASP A 23 18.24 -0.19 19.15
CA ASP A 23 18.04 -0.25 17.70
C ASP A 23 17.36 -1.53 17.18
N ALA A 24 17.25 -2.58 17.99
CA ALA A 24 16.65 -3.85 17.57
C ALA A 24 15.12 -3.78 17.41
N GLN A 25 14.45 -2.84 18.07
CA GLN A 25 12.98 -2.68 17.97
C GLN A 25 12.54 -1.98 16.68
N LYS A 26 13.40 -1.17 16.05
CA LYS A 26 13.04 -0.38 14.86
C LYS A 26 13.01 -1.19 13.56
N ARG A 27 13.56 -2.41 13.55
CA ARG A 27 13.51 -3.35 12.40
C ARG A 27 12.27 -4.25 12.36
N ARG A 28 11.29 -4.09 13.27
CA ARG A 28 10.12 -4.99 13.39
C ARG A 28 8.90 -4.66 12.50
N ALA A 29 9.05 -3.85 11.46
CA ALA A 29 7.93 -3.60 10.54
C ALA A 29 8.31 -3.77 9.06
N GLN A 30 9.21 -4.71 8.74
CA GLN A 30 9.26 -5.24 7.38
C GLN A 30 8.08 -6.22 7.25
N PRO A 31 7.10 -5.99 6.36
CA PRO A 31 6.08 -6.99 6.07
C PRO A 31 6.76 -8.29 5.64
N PRO A 32 6.20 -9.47 5.97
CA PRO A 32 6.80 -10.75 5.57
C PRO A 32 7.01 -10.78 4.06
N ALA A 33 8.06 -11.46 3.59
CA ALA A 33 8.46 -11.48 2.18
C ALA A 33 7.31 -11.80 1.20
N LYS A 34 6.32 -12.60 1.64
CA LYS A 34 5.13 -12.96 0.87
C LYS A 34 4.17 -11.78 0.63
N ASP A 35 4.07 -10.84 1.56
CA ASP A 35 3.23 -9.66 1.39
C ASP A 35 3.88 -8.68 0.40
N ASN A 36 5.21 -8.57 0.42
CA ASN A 36 5.96 -7.81 -0.60
C ASN A 36 5.77 -8.39 -2.01
N ALA A 37 5.80 -9.73 -2.16
CA ALA A 37 5.55 -10.39 -3.43
C ALA A 37 4.13 -10.14 -3.95
N THR A 38 3.13 -10.13 -3.05
CA THR A 38 1.73 -9.84 -3.40
C THR A 38 1.57 -8.40 -3.92
N HIS A 39 2.18 -7.43 -3.23
CA HIS A 39 2.15 -6.03 -3.70
C HIS A 39 2.87 -5.86 -5.04
N ALA A 40 4.00 -6.54 -5.24
CA ALA A 40 4.72 -6.50 -6.52
C ALA A 40 3.88 -7.07 -7.67
N ALA A 41 3.19 -8.19 -7.45
CA ALA A 41 2.27 -8.77 -8.44
C ALA A 41 1.13 -7.81 -8.79
N ALA A 42 0.49 -7.20 -7.79
CA ALA A 42 -0.56 -6.22 -8.01
C ALA A 42 -0.08 -4.97 -8.77
N MET A 43 1.14 -4.51 -8.49
CA MET A 43 1.77 -3.43 -9.26
C MET A 43 2.02 -3.83 -10.73
N ALA A 44 2.55 -5.03 -10.97
CA ALA A 44 2.81 -5.54 -12.31
C ALA A 44 1.51 -5.67 -13.12
N ARG A 45 0.46 -6.26 -12.54
CA ARG A 45 -0.85 -6.34 -13.18
C ARG A 45 -1.44 -4.99 -13.51
N SER A 46 -1.28 -4.02 -12.61
CA SER A 46 -1.72 -2.66 -12.84
C SER A 46 -0.93 -2.00 -13.96
N ALA A 47 0.37 -2.29 -14.10
CA ALA A 47 1.20 -1.80 -15.20
C ALA A 47 0.75 -2.34 -16.58
N GLU A 48 0.33 -3.60 -16.63
CA GLU A 48 -0.19 -4.25 -17.83
C GLU A 48 -1.60 -3.75 -18.21
N THR A 49 -2.44 -3.48 -17.21
CA THR A 49 -3.88 -3.23 -17.44
C THR A 49 -4.23 -1.75 -17.56
N CYS A 50 -3.59 -0.90 -16.77
CA CYS A 50 -4.08 0.45 -16.53
C CYS A 50 -3.46 1.46 -17.51
N PRO A 51 -4.27 2.24 -18.25
CA PRO A 51 -3.75 3.25 -19.18
C PRO A 51 -2.85 4.27 -18.47
N GLU A 52 -3.31 4.79 -17.35
CA GLU A 52 -2.63 5.87 -16.62
C GLU A 52 -1.65 5.37 -15.56
N HIS A 53 -1.26 4.09 -15.63
CA HIS A 53 -0.25 3.53 -14.75
C HIS A 53 1.02 4.39 -14.76
N SER A 54 1.46 4.70 -13.54
CA SER A 54 2.83 5.09 -13.23
C SER A 54 3.06 4.64 -11.79
N ASP A 55 4.31 4.33 -11.45
CA ASP A 55 4.66 3.97 -10.08
C ASP A 55 4.15 4.99 -9.05
N ALA A 56 4.30 6.29 -9.33
CA ALA A 56 3.88 7.36 -8.45
C ALA A 56 2.35 7.39 -8.24
N ARG A 57 1.55 7.16 -9.29
CA ARG A 57 0.08 7.19 -9.20
C ARG A 57 -0.50 5.90 -8.65
N THR A 58 0.04 4.75 -9.04
CA THR A 58 -0.54 3.44 -8.73
C THR A 58 -0.17 2.96 -7.32
N ARG A 59 1.08 3.16 -6.91
CA ARG A 59 1.61 2.61 -5.64
C ARG A 59 0.79 3.00 -4.41
N PRO A 60 0.32 4.25 -4.22
CA PRO A 60 -0.48 4.61 -3.06
C PRO A 60 -1.80 3.83 -2.94
N GLY A 61 -2.47 3.58 -4.06
CA GLY A 61 -3.72 2.79 -4.09
C GLY A 61 -3.47 1.31 -3.77
N VAL A 62 -2.47 0.71 -4.42
CA VAL A 62 -2.10 -0.69 -4.19
C VAL A 62 -1.61 -0.91 -2.75
N ALA A 63 -0.81 0.01 -2.20
CA ALA A 63 -0.31 -0.07 -0.83
C ALA A 63 -1.41 0.04 0.24
N ALA A 64 -2.52 0.71 -0.06
CA ALA A 64 -3.63 0.88 0.87
C ALA A 64 -4.54 -0.35 0.97
N VAL A 65 -4.56 -1.21 -0.05
CA VAL A 65 -5.37 -2.43 -0.05
C VAL A 65 -4.69 -3.50 0.82
N PRO A 66 -5.40 -4.15 1.77
CA PRO A 66 -4.82 -5.21 2.58
C PRO A 66 -4.25 -6.36 1.75
N ALA A 67 -3.09 -6.90 2.14
CA ALA A 67 -2.43 -7.99 1.39
C ALA A 67 -3.32 -9.23 1.19
N ALA A 68 -4.22 -9.54 2.14
CA ALA A 68 -5.19 -10.62 1.98
C ALA A 68 -6.18 -10.34 0.84
N ALA A 69 -6.66 -9.10 0.72
CA ALA A 69 -7.53 -8.69 -0.37
C ALA A 69 -6.79 -8.69 -1.71
N LEU A 70 -5.53 -8.20 -1.74
CA LEU A 70 -4.69 -8.27 -2.93
C LEU A 70 -4.50 -9.71 -3.42
N LYS A 71 -4.30 -10.69 -2.52
CA LYS A 71 -4.20 -12.12 -2.91
C LYS A 71 -5.44 -12.61 -3.67
N VAL A 72 -6.63 -12.20 -3.23
CA VAL A 72 -7.90 -12.55 -3.90
C VAL A 72 -8.05 -11.83 -5.24
N LEU A 73 -7.70 -10.55 -5.32
CA LEU A 73 -7.71 -9.81 -6.59
C LEU A 73 -6.71 -10.44 -7.59
N GLU A 74 -5.53 -10.81 -7.09
CA GLU A 74 -4.48 -11.43 -7.89
C GLU A 74 -4.89 -12.79 -8.45
N SER A 75 -5.51 -13.65 -7.63
CA SER A 75 -6.00 -14.96 -8.08
C SER A 75 -7.10 -14.86 -9.14
N ARG A 76 -7.83 -13.75 -9.19
CA ARG A 76 -8.96 -13.53 -10.11
C ARG A 76 -8.64 -12.76 -11.39
N GLY A 77 -7.38 -12.35 -11.58
CA GLY A 77 -7.04 -11.53 -12.74
C GLY A 77 -7.38 -10.03 -12.59
N TYR A 78 -7.75 -9.55 -11.40
CA TYR A 78 -8.26 -8.19 -11.21
C TYR A 78 -7.16 -7.16 -10.96
N ALA A 79 -7.34 -5.95 -11.49
CA ALA A 79 -6.35 -4.87 -11.45
C ALA A 79 -6.82 -3.64 -10.65
N LEU A 80 -5.85 -2.85 -10.20
CA LEU A 80 -6.05 -1.59 -9.47
C LEU A 80 -5.52 -0.42 -10.32
N CYS A 81 -6.42 0.36 -10.91
CA CYS A 81 -6.07 1.41 -11.86
C CYS A 81 -6.29 2.84 -11.36
N PRO A 82 -5.27 3.70 -11.33
CA PRO A 82 -5.54 5.14 -11.25
C PRO A 82 -6.23 5.58 -12.54
N ASP A 83 -7.27 6.40 -12.42
CA ASP A 83 -8.00 7.01 -13.53
C ASP A 83 -8.38 8.45 -13.16
N THR A 84 -7.62 9.40 -13.71
CA THR A 84 -7.78 10.85 -13.52
C THR A 84 -9.03 11.41 -14.20
N ARG A 85 -9.70 10.63 -15.04
CA ARG A 85 -10.96 11.02 -15.69
C ARG A 85 -12.16 10.85 -14.78
N LEU A 86 -12.05 10.06 -13.71
CA LEU A 86 -13.08 9.93 -12.70
C LEU A 86 -13.24 11.26 -11.97
N ASP A 87 -14.47 11.74 -11.80
CA ASP A 87 -14.70 13.00 -11.10
C ASP A 87 -14.45 12.88 -9.58
N THR A 88 -14.33 14.01 -8.89
CA THR A 88 -14.05 14.02 -7.44
C THR A 88 -15.24 13.60 -6.57
N THR A 89 -16.46 13.65 -7.11
CA THR A 89 -17.71 13.28 -6.43
C THR A 89 -18.03 11.78 -6.53
N THR A 90 -17.53 11.10 -7.58
CA THR A 90 -17.60 9.65 -7.81
C THR A 90 -16.22 9.03 -8.04
N PRO A 91 -15.28 9.18 -7.08
CA PRO A 91 -13.87 8.98 -7.36
C PRO A 91 -13.43 7.51 -7.35
N VAL A 92 -14.32 6.54 -7.12
CA VAL A 92 -13.97 5.12 -7.08
C VAL A 92 -15.02 4.32 -7.85
N VAL A 93 -14.55 3.40 -8.69
CA VAL A 93 -15.39 2.57 -9.54
C VAL A 93 -14.88 1.13 -9.54
N TRP A 94 -15.80 0.18 -9.57
CA TRP A 94 -15.56 -1.20 -9.94
C TRP A 94 -16.14 -1.42 -11.33
N TYR A 95 -15.30 -1.81 -12.28
CA TYR A 95 -15.68 -2.19 -13.63
C TYR A 95 -15.76 -3.72 -13.73
N GLY A 96 -16.92 -4.28 -13.38
CA GLY A 96 -17.10 -5.73 -13.23
C GLY A 96 -16.75 -6.56 -14.46
N LYS A 97 -17.14 -6.10 -15.65
CA LYS A 97 -16.80 -6.79 -16.91
C LYS A 97 -15.30 -6.87 -17.17
N GLN A 98 -14.52 -5.91 -16.69
CA GLN A 98 -13.08 -5.82 -16.91
C GLN A 98 -12.27 -6.36 -15.74
N GLY A 99 -12.89 -6.55 -14.57
CA GLY A 99 -12.19 -6.94 -13.36
C GLY A 99 -11.29 -5.82 -12.84
N VAL A 100 -11.73 -4.56 -12.88
CA VAL A 100 -10.88 -3.42 -12.52
C VAL A 100 -11.51 -2.58 -11.41
N PHE A 101 -10.76 -2.37 -10.33
CA PHE A 101 -11.01 -1.27 -9.43
C PHE A 101 -10.26 -0.04 -9.92
N ALA A 102 -10.98 1.05 -10.16
CA ALA A 102 -10.38 2.33 -10.56
C ALA A 102 -10.61 3.40 -9.50
N TRP A 103 -9.68 4.35 -9.38
CA TRP A 103 -9.84 5.51 -8.51
C TRP A 103 -9.23 6.79 -9.10
N ASN A 104 -9.78 7.95 -8.75
CA ASN A 104 -9.13 9.23 -9.02
C ASN A 104 -8.01 9.48 -7.99
N PRO A 105 -6.72 9.48 -8.40
CA PRO A 105 -5.60 9.69 -7.48
C PRO A 105 -5.55 11.10 -6.87
N SER A 106 -6.21 12.08 -7.50
CA SER A 106 -6.28 13.47 -7.05
C SER A 106 -7.45 13.74 -6.10
N SER A 107 -8.38 12.78 -5.93
CA SER A 107 -9.55 12.97 -5.07
C SER A 107 -9.24 12.56 -3.63
N ALA A 108 -9.47 13.50 -2.71
CA ALA A 108 -9.30 13.26 -1.28
C ALA A 108 -10.23 12.14 -0.80
N GLY A 109 -9.66 11.12 -0.14
CA GLY A 109 -10.41 9.97 0.38
C GLY A 109 -10.65 8.84 -0.62
N ALA A 110 -10.36 9.02 -1.92
CA ALA A 110 -10.56 7.97 -2.93
C ALA A 110 -9.80 6.68 -2.60
N ILE A 111 -8.54 6.78 -2.18
CA ILE A 111 -7.72 5.63 -1.78
C ILE A 111 -8.33 4.88 -0.59
N LYS A 112 -8.90 5.61 0.38
CA LYS A 112 -9.56 5.00 1.55
C LYS A 112 -10.81 4.24 1.12
N VAL A 113 -11.63 4.82 0.24
CA VAL A 113 -12.83 4.17 -0.31
C VAL A 113 -12.43 2.94 -1.13
N LEU A 114 -11.44 3.06 -2.02
CA LEU A 114 -10.89 1.95 -2.79
C LEU A 114 -10.49 0.78 -1.89
N ALA A 115 -9.66 1.03 -0.88
CA ALA A 115 -9.16 0.00 0.03
C ALA A 115 -10.30 -0.69 0.79
N ALA A 116 -11.28 0.09 1.27
CA ALA A 116 -12.44 -0.45 1.98
C ALA A 116 -13.30 -1.36 1.08
N GLN A 117 -13.61 -0.92 -0.15
CA GLN A 117 -14.46 -1.69 -1.06
C GLN A 117 -13.75 -2.93 -1.62
N ALA A 118 -12.47 -2.80 -2.01
CA ALA A 118 -11.66 -3.93 -2.44
C ALA A 118 -11.55 -5.00 -1.34
N ALA A 119 -11.34 -4.59 -0.08
CA ALA A 119 -11.31 -5.50 1.05
C ALA A 119 -12.67 -6.13 1.37
N ALA A 120 -13.77 -5.38 1.18
CA ALA A 120 -15.12 -5.92 1.36
C ALA A 120 -15.42 -7.00 0.33
N PHE A 121 -15.22 -6.72 -0.96
CA PHE A 121 -15.46 -7.67 -2.05
C PHE A 121 -14.53 -8.88 -1.98
N ALA A 122 -13.26 -8.68 -1.62
CA ALA A 122 -12.34 -9.80 -1.44
C ALA A 122 -12.71 -10.70 -0.24
N ARG A 123 -13.36 -10.16 0.80
CA ARG A 123 -13.79 -10.94 1.95
C ARG A 123 -15.05 -11.76 1.68
N SER A 124 -16.03 -11.18 0.97
CA SER A 124 -17.23 -11.92 0.57
C SER A 124 -17.00 -12.80 -0.65
N GLU A 125 -15.94 -12.53 -1.43
CA GLU A 125 -15.68 -13.13 -2.73
C GLU A 125 -16.77 -12.90 -3.78
N GLU A 126 -17.67 -11.96 -3.49
CA GLU A 126 -18.75 -11.53 -4.36
C GLU A 126 -18.32 -10.30 -5.14
N PHE A 127 -18.13 -10.48 -6.45
CA PHE A 127 -17.75 -9.41 -7.37
C PHE A 127 -18.89 -9.20 -8.37
N PRO A 128 -19.58 -8.05 -8.33
CA PRO A 128 -20.67 -7.77 -9.27
C PRO A 128 -20.17 -7.80 -10.71
N PRO A 129 -20.93 -8.38 -11.66
CA PRO A 129 -20.53 -8.37 -13.08
C PRO A 129 -20.69 -6.99 -13.72
N GLY A 130 -21.48 -6.10 -13.11
CA GLY A 130 -21.73 -4.75 -13.57
C GLY A 130 -20.75 -3.70 -13.02
N THR A 131 -20.97 -2.45 -13.42
CA THR A 131 -20.25 -1.31 -12.89
C THR A 131 -20.85 -0.89 -11.54
N VAL A 132 -20.01 -0.67 -10.53
CA VAL A 132 -20.42 -0.12 -9.24
C VAL A 132 -19.60 1.13 -8.97
N VAL A 133 -20.26 2.20 -8.53
CA VAL A 133 -19.64 3.52 -8.37
C VAL A 133 -19.82 3.98 -6.93
N TRP A 134 -18.77 4.56 -6.35
CA TRP A 134 -18.81 5.11 -4.99
C TRP A 134 -18.44 6.59 -4.98
N ARG A 135 -19.11 7.31 -4.07
CA ARG A 135 -18.81 8.69 -3.75
C ARG A 135 -17.58 8.78 -2.84
N ALA A 136 -17.02 9.98 -2.71
CA ALA A 136 -15.86 10.22 -1.83
C ALA A 136 -16.11 9.87 -0.35
N ASN A 137 -17.37 9.86 0.09
CA ASN A 137 -17.77 9.44 1.43
C ASN A 137 -17.99 7.92 1.58
N GLY A 138 -17.73 7.14 0.52
CA GLY A 138 -17.88 5.68 0.49
C GLY A 138 -19.30 5.18 0.26
N LYS A 139 -20.30 6.04 0.12
CA LYS A 139 -21.67 5.64 -0.25
C LYS A 139 -21.74 5.28 -1.74
N LEU A 140 -22.65 4.37 -2.08
CA LEU A 140 -22.97 4.07 -3.47
C LEU A 140 -23.47 5.33 -4.19
N ALA A 141 -23.04 5.49 -5.43
CA ALA A 141 -23.47 6.54 -6.35
C ALA A 141 -24.41 5.91 -7.39
N GLU A 142 -25.66 5.70 -7.00
CA GLU A 142 -26.68 5.16 -7.92
C GLU A 142 -26.92 6.12 -9.09
N GLY A 143 -27.06 5.55 -10.30
CA GLY A 143 -27.26 6.32 -11.53
C GLY A 143 -26.06 7.17 -11.98
N ALA A 144 -24.90 7.05 -11.33
CA ALA A 144 -23.70 7.79 -11.73
C ALA A 144 -23.20 7.37 -13.11
N LEU A 145 -22.88 8.36 -13.93
CA LEU A 145 -22.20 8.17 -15.20
C LEU A 145 -20.70 8.32 -14.98
N VAL A 146 -19.95 7.30 -15.40
CA VAL A 146 -18.49 7.30 -15.33
C VAL A 146 -17.90 7.00 -16.70
N PRO A 147 -16.69 7.48 -17.02
CA PRO A 147 -15.99 7.11 -18.22
C PRO A 147 -15.92 5.58 -18.38
N ALA A 148 -16.05 5.10 -19.61
CA ALA A 148 -15.78 3.70 -19.91
C ALA A 148 -14.30 3.39 -19.58
N PHE A 149 -14.07 2.19 -19.03
CA PHE A 149 -12.72 1.68 -18.86
C PHE A 149 -12.08 1.46 -20.24
N ARG A 150 -10.84 1.91 -20.38
CA ARG A 150 -9.99 1.64 -21.54
C ARG A 150 -8.83 0.80 -21.04
N ARG A 151 -8.52 -0.31 -21.70
CA ARG A 151 -7.31 -1.07 -21.40
C ARG A 151 -6.11 -0.37 -22.07
N ARG A 152 -4.93 -0.52 -21.48
CA ARG A 152 -3.66 -0.17 -22.10
C ARG A 152 -3.43 -0.95 -23.39
#